data_AF-A0A3D2X439-F1
#
_entry.id   AF-A0A3D2X439-F1
#
_cell.length_a   1.000
_cell.length_b   1.000
_cell.length_c   1.000
_cell.angle_alpha   90.00
_cell.angle_beta   90.00
_cell.angle_gamma   90.00
#
_symmetry.space_group_name_H-M   'P 1'
#
loop_
_entity.id
_entity.type
_entity.pdbx_description
1 polymer ?
#
loop_
_entity_poly.entity_id
_entity_poly.type
_entity_poly.pdbx_seq_one_letter_code
_entity_poly.pdbx_strand_id
1 'polypeptide(L)'
;MLRAEKLEKVKKATLAMQRWPWEQGVVAQAFLEAGDIEMATLMAREAVTNQSTDGRLGMKYERGAATDPAANGEVVLRAAEITGEEIFKTAVQKMLEYLIYRAPKSSDGIIYHNENEGKFWVDSFYMAPPFLALAGYPKEAVKQMVGYRKYLWNSEKMLYAHQWDDNLRCFSRELHWGVGNGWAAAGMVSVLKVLPEKMQTEKSQLIGYLKEVIDGCLAHQCENGLFHDIVDDSSTFIDSNLAQMLSYSIYSSVKNGWLNKEYIEYADKMREAAYLRVDQNGLIQGSCGVPDFNAPATAPEIQAFYILMEAAYDDYLYKRQTDLQ
;
A
#
# COMPACT_ATOMS: atom_id res chain seq x y z
N MET A 1 2.12 9.17 26.94
CA MET A 1 1.98 10.05 25.76
C MET A 1 0.57 9.87 25.22
N LEU A 2 -0.17 10.96 25.01
CA LEU A 2 -1.52 10.87 24.44
C LEU A 2 -1.44 10.31 23.01
N ARG A 3 -2.48 9.60 22.56
CA ARG A 3 -2.55 9.02 21.19
C ARG A 3 -2.24 10.06 20.11
N ALA A 4 -2.88 11.23 20.19
CA ALA A 4 -2.68 12.33 19.24
C ALA A 4 -1.23 12.84 19.26
N GLU A 5 -0.62 13.01 20.44
CA GLU A 5 0.78 13.43 20.56
C GLU A 5 1.74 12.42 19.91
N LYS A 6 1.47 11.12 20.08
CA LYS A 6 2.25 10.05 19.44
C LYS A 6 2.13 10.11 17.91
N LEU A 7 0.92 10.23 17.39
CA LEU A 7 0.66 10.32 15.95
C LEU A 7 1.37 11.54 15.34
N GLU A 8 1.34 12.69 16.00
CA GLU A 8 2.03 13.89 15.54
C GLU A 8 3.56 13.74 15.53
N LYS A 9 4.14 12.99 16.49
CA LYS A 9 5.57 12.64 16.43
C LYS A 9 5.89 11.72 15.26
N VAL A 10 5.06 10.70 15.00
CA VAL A 10 5.24 9.78 13.87
C VAL A 10 5.19 10.54 12.55
N LYS A 11 4.17 11.40 12.34
CA LYS A 11 4.06 12.28 11.17
C LYS A 11 5.34 13.11 10.97
N LYS A 12 5.82 13.79 12.01
CA LYS A 12 7.05 14.60 11.95
C LYS A 12 8.29 13.79 11.60
N ALA A 13 8.48 12.64 12.23
CA ALA A 13 9.64 11.79 11.97
C ALA A 13 9.67 11.32 10.50
N THR A 14 8.50 10.96 9.96
CA THR A 14 8.36 10.44 8.59
C THR A 14 8.83 11.42 7.52
N LEU A 15 8.66 12.73 7.73
CA LEU A 15 9.09 13.77 6.79
C LEU A 15 10.61 13.80 6.56
N ALA A 16 11.40 13.24 7.47
CA ALA A 16 12.86 13.17 7.34
C ALA A 16 13.36 11.92 6.57
N MET A 17 12.48 10.96 6.27
CA MET A 17 12.89 9.60 5.92
C MET A 17 12.85 9.29 4.42
N GLN A 18 11.86 9.78 3.67
CA GLN A 18 11.61 9.37 2.28
C GLN A 18 12.74 9.79 1.33
N ARG A 19 13.16 8.89 0.44
CA ARG A 19 14.18 9.10 -0.60
C ARG A 19 13.71 8.60 -1.98
N TRP A 20 12.76 7.69 -1.99
CA TRP A 20 12.31 7.00 -3.19
C TRP A 20 10.84 7.31 -3.53
N PRO A 21 10.42 7.14 -4.80
CA PRO A 21 9.07 7.49 -5.23
C PRO A 21 7.95 6.75 -4.48
N TRP A 22 8.09 5.45 -4.19
CA TRP A 22 7.05 4.71 -3.46
C TRP A 22 6.95 5.16 -2.00
N GLU A 23 8.08 5.40 -1.34
CA GLU A 23 8.14 5.91 0.04
C GLU A 23 7.43 7.25 0.16
N GLN A 24 7.71 8.16 -0.78
CA GLN A 24 7.03 9.46 -0.85
C GLN A 24 5.54 9.30 -1.11
N GLY A 25 5.16 8.42 -2.04
CA GLY A 25 3.76 8.18 -2.41
C GLY A 25 2.93 7.64 -1.25
N VAL A 26 3.40 6.59 -0.57
CA VAL A 26 2.68 6.00 0.58
C VAL A 26 2.57 6.98 1.75
N VAL A 27 3.62 7.78 2.01
CA VAL A 27 3.55 8.80 3.06
C VAL A 27 2.60 9.93 2.67
N ALA A 28 2.64 10.39 1.43
CA ALA A 28 1.72 11.44 0.95
C ALA A 28 0.26 10.98 1.09
N GLN A 29 -0.04 9.72 0.76
CA GLN A 29 -1.36 9.14 0.96
C GLN A 29 -1.71 9.07 2.44
N ALA A 30 -0.76 8.71 3.30
CA ALA A 30 -0.99 8.67 4.74
C ALA A 30 -1.39 10.03 5.31
N PHE A 31 -0.74 11.13 4.89
CA PHE A 31 -1.17 12.49 5.26
C PHE A 31 -2.55 12.83 4.70
N LEU A 32 -2.83 12.46 3.44
CA LEU A 32 -4.12 12.68 2.80
C LEU A 32 -5.27 11.99 3.56
N GLU A 33 -5.15 10.69 3.86
CA GLU A 33 -6.17 9.92 4.58
C GLU A 33 -6.28 10.34 6.06
N ALA A 34 -5.20 10.86 6.66
CA ALA A 34 -5.26 11.47 7.99
C ALA A 34 -5.87 12.88 8.02
N GLY A 35 -6.34 13.40 6.89
CA GLY A 35 -6.98 14.72 6.77
C GLY A 35 -6.00 15.90 6.72
N ASP A 36 -4.69 15.66 6.63
CA ASP A 36 -3.66 16.69 6.50
C ASP A 36 -3.45 17.04 5.02
N ILE A 37 -4.45 17.72 4.46
CA ILE A 37 -4.54 18.07 3.05
C ILE A 37 -3.39 19.00 2.62
N GLU A 38 -2.96 19.90 3.52
CA GLU A 38 -1.86 20.82 3.25
C GLU A 38 -0.56 20.06 3.03
N MET A 39 -0.18 19.18 3.96
CA MET A 39 1.04 18.39 3.82
C MET A 39 0.99 17.47 2.60
N ALA A 40 -0.14 16.78 2.39
CA ALA A 40 -0.34 15.94 1.21
C ALA A 40 -0.16 16.72 -0.10
N THR A 41 -0.68 17.95 -0.19
CA THR A 41 -0.54 18.81 -1.37
C THR A 41 0.90 19.29 -1.58
N LEU A 42 1.64 19.58 -0.50
CA LEU A 42 3.06 19.92 -0.56
C LEU A 42 3.89 18.73 -1.07
N MET A 43 3.61 17.52 -0.59
CA MET A 43 4.27 16.31 -1.06
C MET A 43 3.95 16.00 -2.52
N ALA A 44 2.71 16.23 -2.97
CA ALA A 44 2.35 16.14 -4.38
C ALA A 44 3.13 17.14 -5.23
N ARG A 45 3.33 18.39 -4.77
CA ARG A 45 4.13 19.39 -5.48
C ARG A 45 5.57 18.93 -5.67
N GLU A 46 6.15 18.31 -4.65
CA GLU A 46 7.49 17.76 -4.69
C GLU A 46 7.57 16.61 -5.72
N ALA A 47 6.61 15.68 -5.69
CA ALA A 47 6.56 14.55 -6.62
C ALA A 47 6.46 15.02 -8.09
N VAL A 48 5.70 16.10 -8.34
CA VAL A 48 5.59 16.73 -9.66
C VAL A 48 6.86 17.46 -10.06
N THR A 49 7.53 18.12 -9.10
CA THR A 49 8.82 18.80 -9.33
C THR A 49 9.90 17.80 -9.79
N ASN A 50 9.85 16.58 -9.27
CA ASN A 50 10.74 15.48 -9.63
C ASN A 50 10.13 14.51 -10.64
N GLN A 51 9.13 14.93 -11.42
CA GLN A 51 8.58 14.09 -12.48
C GLN A 51 9.61 13.92 -13.60
N SER A 52 9.89 12.69 -14.00
CA SER A 52 10.79 12.38 -15.11
C SER A 52 10.17 12.79 -16.45
N THR A 53 11.03 12.90 -17.47
CA THR A 53 10.62 13.28 -18.83
C THR A 53 9.68 12.29 -19.50
N ASP A 54 9.69 11.03 -19.07
CA ASP A 54 8.80 9.98 -19.57
C ASP A 54 7.44 9.92 -18.84
N GLY A 55 7.27 10.69 -17.76
CA GLY A 55 6.02 10.91 -17.04
C GLY A 55 5.94 10.34 -15.62
N ARG A 56 6.94 9.56 -15.17
CA ARG A 56 6.96 8.96 -13.83
C ARG A 56 7.19 10.02 -12.73
N LEU A 57 6.37 9.99 -11.67
CA LEU A 57 6.42 10.94 -10.54
C LEU A 57 7.51 10.60 -9.51
N GLY A 58 8.12 11.61 -8.88
CA GLY A 58 9.05 11.40 -7.75
C GLY A 58 10.38 10.74 -8.13
N MET A 59 10.80 10.79 -9.38
CA MET A 59 11.93 10.04 -9.94
C MET A 59 13.29 10.73 -9.80
N LYS A 60 13.51 11.53 -8.75
CA LYS A 60 14.73 12.34 -8.63
C LYS A 60 16.01 11.52 -8.69
N TYR A 61 16.02 10.36 -8.04
CA TYR A 61 17.18 9.47 -7.90
C TYR A 61 16.94 8.05 -8.46
N GLU A 62 15.68 7.71 -8.76
CA GLU A 62 15.28 6.40 -9.29
C GLU A 62 15.31 6.42 -10.82
N ARG A 63 15.65 5.29 -11.44
CA ARG A 63 15.70 5.15 -12.91
C ARG A 63 15.05 3.88 -13.44
N GLY A 64 14.84 2.86 -12.62
CA GLY A 64 14.38 1.53 -13.04
C GLY A 64 12.93 1.21 -12.67
N ALA A 65 12.36 1.86 -11.65
CA ALA A 65 11.01 1.53 -11.18
C ALA A 65 9.94 1.92 -12.20
N ALA A 66 9.05 0.99 -12.52
CA ALA A 66 7.92 1.20 -13.43
C ALA A 66 6.62 1.44 -12.66
N THR A 67 6.33 0.66 -11.60
CA THR A 67 5.08 0.83 -10.84
C THR A 67 5.19 1.81 -9.69
N ASP A 68 6.30 1.87 -8.97
CA ASP A 68 6.49 2.70 -7.77
C ASP A 68 6.12 4.18 -7.92
N PRO A 69 6.45 4.84 -9.05
CA PRO A 69 6.11 6.25 -9.25
C PRO A 69 4.61 6.52 -9.19
N ALA A 70 3.80 5.52 -9.53
CA ALA A 70 2.35 5.62 -9.50
C ALA A 70 1.78 5.76 -8.08
N ALA A 71 2.53 5.39 -7.03
CA ALA A 71 2.12 5.58 -5.64
C ALA A 71 1.87 7.07 -5.31
N ASN A 72 2.54 8.00 -6.01
CA ASN A 72 2.30 9.44 -5.88
C ASN A 72 1.04 9.91 -6.63
N GLY A 73 0.53 9.12 -7.56
CA GLY A 73 -0.49 9.53 -8.52
C GLY A 73 -1.82 9.90 -7.85
N GLU A 74 -2.22 9.17 -6.80
CA GLU A 74 -3.44 9.47 -6.05
C GLU A 74 -3.38 10.88 -5.44
N VAL A 75 -2.31 11.19 -4.71
CA VAL A 75 -2.20 12.48 -4.02
C VAL A 75 -2.03 13.64 -5.01
N VAL A 76 -1.31 13.43 -6.12
CA VAL A 76 -1.19 14.42 -7.19
C VAL A 76 -2.55 14.68 -7.87
N LEU A 77 -3.36 13.64 -8.09
CA LEU A 77 -4.72 13.78 -8.61
C LEU A 77 -5.60 14.56 -7.64
N ARG A 78 -5.56 14.23 -6.34
CA ARG A 78 -6.32 14.96 -5.31
C ARG A 78 -5.88 16.42 -5.19
N ALA A 79 -4.58 16.70 -5.28
CA ALA A 79 -4.05 18.07 -5.32
C ALA A 79 -4.57 18.84 -6.55
N ALA A 80 -4.72 18.19 -7.71
CA ALA A 80 -5.31 18.79 -8.91
C ALA A 80 -6.78 19.15 -8.71
N GLU A 81 -7.56 18.28 -8.07
CA GLU A 81 -8.99 18.50 -7.77
C GLU A 81 -9.19 19.66 -6.78
N ILE A 82 -8.34 19.75 -5.77
CA ILE A 82 -8.45 20.74 -4.68
C ILE A 82 -7.97 22.13 -5.12
N THR A 83 -6.82 22.20 -5.78
CA THR A 83 -6.21 23.49 -6.14
C THR A 83 -6.64 24.00 -7.51
N GLY A 84 -7.06 23.10 -8.40
CA GLY A 84 -7.37 23.41 -9.80
C GLY A 84 -6.15 23.74 -10.67
N GLU A 85 -4.93 23.68 -10.13
CA GLU A 85 -3.71 24.07 -10.84
C GLU A 85 -3.33 23.11 -11.97
N GLU A 86 -2.96 23.69 -13.11
CA GLU A 86 -2.70 22.94 -14.33
C GLU A 86 -1.46 22.04 -14.25
N ILE A 87 -0.49 22.40 -13.40
CA ILE A 87 0.74 21.63 -13.21
C ILE A 87 0.44 20.23 -12.65
N PHE A 88 -0.51 20.10 -11.73
CA PHE A 88 -0.91 18.80 -11.19
C PHE A 88 -1.68 17.99 -12.23
N LYS A 89 -2.64 18.60 -12.95
CA LYS A 89 -3.41 17.94 -14.01
C LYS A 89 -2.48 17.38 -15.11
N THR A 90 -1.54 18.21 -15.56
CA THR A 90 -0.52 17.80 -16.54
C THR A 90 0.33 16.65 -16.02
N ALA A 91 0.72 16.67 -14.75
CA ALA A 91 1.53 15.61 -14.16
C ALA A 91 0.76 14.29 -14.04
N VAL A 92 -0.52 14.31 -13.63
CA VAL A 92 -1.41 13.13 -13.63
C VAL A 92 -1.49 12.52 -15.02
N GLN A 93 -1.73 13.35 -16.04
CA GLN A 93 -1.87 12.89 -17.42
C GLN A 93 -0.59 12.19 -17.90
N LYS A 94 0.59 12.76 -17.63
CA LYS A 94 1.88 12.15 -17.98
C LYS A 94 2.13 10.82 -17.28
N MET A 95 1.83 10.72 -15.98
CA MET A 95 1.97 9.47 -15.22
C MET A 95 1.04 8.38 -15.76
N LEU A 96 -0.20 8.76 -16.08
CA LEU A 96 -1.19 7.87 -16.67
C LEU A 96 -0.75 7.39 -18.07
N GLU A 97 -0.28 8.30 -18.93
CA GLU A 97 0.25 7.96 -20.26
C GLU A 97 1.42 6.98 -20.16
N TYR A 98 2.31 7.16 -19.18
CA TYR A 98 3.37 6.21 -18.92
C TYR A 98 2.81 4.82 -18.63
N LEU A 99 1.92 4.68 -17.64
CA LEU A 99 1.38 3.37 -17.25
C LEU A 99 0.64 2.68 -18.40
N ILE A 100 -0.20 3.41 -19.14
CA ILE A 100 -1.01 2.83 -20.21
C ILE A 100 -0.15 2.45 -21.41
N TYR A 101 0.75 3.33 -21.86
CA TYR A 101 1.37 3.19 -23.18
C TYR A 101 2.86 2.85 -23.15
N ARG A 102 3.58 3.10 -22.06
CA ARG A 102 5.06 3.01 -22.03
C ARG A 102 5.62 1.99 -21.06
N ALA A 103 5.02 1.85 -19.88
CA ALA A 103 5.45 0.88 -18.87
C ALA A 103 5.51 -0.52 -19.49
N PRO A 104 6.58 -1.29 -19.25
CA PRO A 104 6.75 -2.60 -19.85
C PRO A 104 5.72 -3.57 -19.29
N LYS A 105 5.24 -4.46 -20.15
CA LYS A 105 4.16 -5.39 -19.83
C LYS A 105 4.47 -6.79 -20.32
N SER A 106 3.88 -7.77 -19.66
CA SER A 106 3.79 -9.13 -20.16
C SER A 106 2.90 -9.23 -21.40
N SER A 107 2.88 -10.41 -22.03
CA SER A 107 2.06 -10.67 -23.21
C SER A 107 0.55 -10.56 -22.97
N ASP A 108 0.09 -10.77 -21.73
CA ASP A 108 -1.30 -10.52 -21.30
C ASP A 108 -1.52 -9.09 -20.76
N GLY A 109 -0.50 -8.24 -20.85
CA GLY A 109 -0.60 -6.81 -20.60
C GLY A 109 -0.54 -6.42 -19.12
N ILE A 110 0.11 -7.22 -18.28
CA ILE A 110 0.34 -6.92 -16.86
C ILE A 110 1.65 -6.16 -16.72
N ILE A 111 1.65 -5.06 -15.99
CA ILE A 111 2.81 -4.15 -15.86
C ILE A 111 3.87 -4.80 -14.97
N TYR A 112 5.11 -4.91 -15.44
CA TYR A 112 6.23 -5.36 -14.61
C TYR A 112 6.60 -4.30 -13.57
N HIS A 113 7.18 -4.73 -12.45
CA HIS A 113 7.56 -3.81 -11.37
C HIS A 113 8.68 -2.84 -11.80
N ASN A 114 9.65 -3.35 -12.56
CA ASN A 114 10.82 -2.62 -13.07
C ASN A 114 10.87 -2.60 -14.60
N GLU A 115 11.52 -1.59 -15.17
CA GLU A 115 11.57 -1.34 -16.62
C GLU A 115 12.25 -2.46 -17.42
N ASN A 116 13.25 -3.13 -16.85
CA ASN A 116 14.18 -3.99 -17.61
C ASN A 116 14.35 -5.41 -17.06
N GLU A 117 13.47 -5.85 -16.15
CA GLU A 117 13.63 -7.15 -15.50
C GLU A 117 12.64 -8.22 -15.99
N GLY A 118 11.46 -7.81 -16.50
CA GLY A 118 10.40 -8.76 -16.82
C GLY A 118 9.86 -9.50 -15.59
N LYS A 119 9.87 -8.83 -14.42
CA LYS A 119 9.47 -9.40 -13.14
C LYS A 119 8.21 -8.74 -12.58
N PHE A 120 7.34 -9.55 -12.01
CA PHE A 120 6.25 -9.06 -11.17
C PHE A 120 6.69 -9.12 -9.71
N TRP A 121 6.43 -8.04 -8.99
CA TRP A 121 6.63 -7.97 -7.54
C TRP A 121 5.27 -7.71 -6.90
N VAL A 122 5.02 -8.32 -5.75
CA VAL A 122 3.74 -8.19 -5.04
C VAL A 122 3.45 -6.73 -4.64
N ASP A 123 4.48 -5.92 -4.44
CA ASP A 123 4.42 -4.48 -4.17
C ASP A 123 3.57 -3.74 -5.22
N SER A 124 3.63 -4.17 -6.48
CA SER A 124 2.88 -3.55 -7.57
C SER A 124 1.35 -3.55 -7.38
N PHE A 125 0.79 -4.40 -6.52
CA PHE A 125 -0.62 -4.31 -6.14
C PHE A 125 -0.99 -2.93 -5.55
N TYR A 126 -0.08 -2.34 -4.77
CA TYR A 126 -0.30 -1.05 -4.12
C TYR A 126 0.06 0.13 -5.02
N MET A 127 1.12 -0.02 -5.83
CA MET A 127 1.72 1.14 -6.47
C MET A 127 0.87 1.71 -7.62
N ALA A 128 0.53 0.87 -8.62
CA ALA A 128 -0.11 1.35 -9.85
C ALA A 128 -1.64 1.20 -9.91
N PRO A 129 -2.24 0.06 -9.52
CA PRO A 129 -3.68 -0.14 -9.67
C PRO A 129 -4.57 0.87 -8.93
N PRO A 130 -4.28 1.31 -7.68
CA PRO A 130 -5.09 2.34 -7.02
C PRO A 130 -5.17 3.64 -7.81
N PHE A 131 -4.02 4.15 -8.28
CA PHE A 131 -3.98 5.34 -9.12
C PHE A 131 -4.73 5.15 -10.44
N LEU A 132 -4.56 4.01 -11.13
CA LEU A 132 -5.31 3.71 -12.35
C LEU A 132 -6.83 3.74 -12.12
N ALA A 133 -7.29 3.16 -11.02
CA ALA A 133 -8.72 3.13 -10.70
C ALA A 133 -9.26 4.54 -10.47
N LEU A 134 -8.54 5.34 -9.67
CA LEU A 134 -8.91 6.72 -9.35
C LEU A 134 -8.85 7.65 -10.57
N ALA A 135 -7.87 7.45 -11.45
CA ALA A 135 -7.70 8.22 -12.69
C ALA A 135 -8.71 7.86 -13.81
N GLY A 136 -9.72 7.03 -13.51
CA GLY A 136 -10.79 6.69 -14.45
C GLY A 136 -10.53 5.45 -15.30
N TYR A 137 -9.57 4.60 -14.93
CA TYR A 137 -9.26 3.32 -15.59
C TYR A 137 -9.53 2.11 -14.68
N PRO A 138 -10.74 1.98 -14.10
CA PRO A 138 -11.04 0.93 -13.12
C PRO A 138 -10.93 -0.49 -13.67
N LYS A 139 -11.22 -0.69 -14.96
CA LYS A 139 -11.03 -1.99 -15.63
C LYS A 139 -9.57 -2.38 -15.76
N GLU A 140 -8.70 -1.41 -16.04
CA GLU A 140 -7.26 -1.67 -16.12
C GLU A 140 -6.71 -1.96 -14.73
N ALA A 141 -7.13 -1.22 -13.71
CA ALA A 141 -6.76 -1.51 -12.32
C ALA A 141 -7.12 -2.94 -11.90
N VAL A 142 -8.36 -3.39 -12.15
CA VAL A 142 -8.79 -4.76 -11.84
C VAL A 142 -7.97 -5.79 -12.64
N LYS A 143 -7.71 -5.52 -13.93
CA LYS A 143 -6.88 -6.40 -14.77
C LYS A 143 -5.49 -6.57 -14.16
N GLN A 144 -4.85 -5.49 -13.71
CA GLN A 144 -3.55 -5.55 -13.05
C GLN A 144 -3.61 -6.38 -11.75
N MET A 145 -4.61 -6.15 -10.88
CA MET A 145 -4.81 -6.93 -9.65
C MET A 145 -4.98 -8.44 -9.90
N VAL A 146 -5.84 -8.81 -10.85
CA VAL A 146 -6.07 -10.21 -11.23
C VAL A 146 -4.81 -10.81 -11.86
N GLY A 147 -4.09 -10.03 -12.66
CA GLY A 147 -2.82 -10.42 -13.26
C GLY A 147 -1.75 -10.72 -12.23
N TYR A 148 -1.47 -9.80 -11.31
CA TYR A 148 -0.51 -10.04 -10.23
C TYR A 148 -0.88 -11.25 -9.40
N ARG A 149 -2.17 -11.44 -9.09
CA ARG A 149 -2.62 -12.64 -8.37
C ARG A 149 -2.35 -13.93 -9.13
N LYS A 150 -2.62 -13.97 -10.43
CA LYS A 150 -2.35 -15.14 -11.28
C LYS A 150 -0.90 -15.63 -11.17
N TYR A 151 0.07 -14.72 -11.06
CA TYR A 151 1.48 -15.06 -11.03
C TYR A 151 2.06 -15.28 -9.63
N LEU A 152 1.55 -14.57 -8.63
CA LEU A 152 2.19 -14.49 -7.30
C LEU A 152 1.45 -15.29 -6.22
N TRP A 153 0.21 -15.69 -6.44
CA TRP A 153 -0.61 -16.34 -5.41
C TRP A 153 -0.26 -17.81 -5.19
N ASN A 154 0.02 -18.16 -3.93
CA ASN A 154 0.10 -19.53 -3.48
C ASN A 154 -1.23 -19.94 -2.82
N SER A 155 -2.01 -20.79 -3.49
CA SER A 155 -3.32 -21.23 -2.98
C SER A 155 -3.24 -22.18 -1.80
N GLU A 156 -2.16 -22.94 -1.64
CA GLU A 156 -1.99 -23.86 -0.50
C GLU A 156 -1.72 -23.09 0.79
N LYS A 157 -0.96 -21.99 0.67
CA LYS A 157 -0.56 -21.13 1.80
C LYS A 157 -1.53 -19.99 2.06
N MET A 158 -2.37 -19.65 1.07
CA MET A 158 -3.17 -18.43 1.06
C MET A 158 -2.34 -17.15 1.23
N LEU A 159 -1.16 -17.13 0.61
CA LEU A 159 -0.19 -16.03 0.67
C LEU A 159 0.36 -15.74 -0.72
N TYR A 160 0.87 -14.53 -0.90
CA TYR A 160 1.59 -14.12 -2.10
C TYR A 160 3.09 -14.33 -1.93
N ALA A 161 3.72 -14.96 -2.92
CA ALA A 161 5.17 -14.93 -3.09
C ALA A 161 5.62 -13.52 -3.51
N HIS A 162 6.84 -13.13 -3.14
CA HIS A 162 7.34 -11.78 -3.42
C HIS A 162 7.54 -11.54 -4.93
N GLN A 163 8.29 -12.41 -5.63
CA GLN A 163 8.72 -12.11 -7.01
C GLN A 163 8.60 -13.29 -7.97
N TRP A 164 8.01 -13.02 -9.13
CA TRP A 164 7.91 -13.92 -10.29
C TRP A 164 8.71 -13.35 -11.46
N ASP A 165 9.55 -14.19 -12.08
CA ASP A 165 10.27 -13.87 -13.31
C ASP A 165 9.50 -14.41 -14.52
N ASP A 166 8.93 -13.51 -15.33
CA ASP A 166 8.09 -13.92 -16.47
C ASP A 166 8.91 -14.44 -17.65
N ASN A 167 10.19 -14.07 -17.75
CA ASN A 167 11.09 -14.57 -18.78
C ASN A 167 11.47 -16.03 -18.50
N LEU A 168 11.81 -16.33 -17.24
CA LEU A 168 12.21 -17.66 -16.80
C LEU A 168 11.03 -18.55 -16.39
N ARG A 169 9.84 -17.98 -16.24
CA ARG A 169 8.60 -18.67 -15.80
C ARG A 169 8.78 -19.38 -14.46
N CYS A 170 9.43 -18.72 -13.50
CA CYS A 170 9.63 -19.24 -12.16
C CYS A 170 9.64 -18.12 -11.12
N PHE A 171 9.50 -18.47 -9.84
CA PHE A 171 9.71 -17.52 -8.76
C PHE A 171 11.19 -17.14 -8.67
N SER A 172 11.49 -15.84 -8.75
CA SER A 172 12.83 -15.32 -8.47
C SER A 172 13.03 -15.05 -6.97
N ARG A 173 11.93 -14.90 -6.21
CA ARG A 173 11.92 -14.90 -4.74
C ARG A 173 10.59 -15.47 -4.23
N GLU A 174 10.57 -16.77 -3.97
CA GLU A 174 9.40 -17.53 -3.49
C GLU A 174 9.20 -17.44 -1.97
N LEU A 175 9.46 -16.27 -1.39
CA LEU A 175 9.25 -16.03 0.05
C LEU A 175 7.95 -15.25 0.25
N HIS A 176 7.11 -15.69 1.19
CA HIS A 176 5.87 -15.01 1.59
C HIS A 176 6.18 -13.84 2.53
N TRP A 177 6.83 -12.82 1.97
CA TRP A 177 7.24 -11.63 2.73
C TRP A 177 6.02 -10.88 3.25
N GLY A 178 6.07 -10.53 4.54
CA GLY A 178 4.94 -9.93 5.26
C GLY A 178 4.51 -8.62 4.62
N VAL A 179 5.42 -7.64 4.53
CA VAL A 179 5.10 -6.33 3.92
C VAL A 179 4.57 -6.49 2.50
N GLY A 180 5.11 -7.43 1.72
CA GLY A 180 4.60 -7.74 0.38
C GLY A 180 3.13 -8.18 0.37
N ASN A 181 2.73 -9.06 1.29
CA ASN A 181 1.32 -9.45 1.47
C ASN A 181 0.46 -8.28 1.98
N GLY A 182 1.03 -7.42 2.83
CA GLY A 182 0.42 -6.17 3.25
C GLY A 182 0.14 -5.23 2.09
N TRP A 183 1.05 -5.11 1.12
CA TRP A 183 0.86 -4.28 -0.08
C TRP A 183 -0.29 -4.80 -0.94
N ALA A 184 -0.38 -6.11 -1.11
CA ALA A 184 -1.51 -6.74 -1.80
C ALA A 184 -2.84 -6.41 -1.10
N ALA A 185 -2.92 -6.58 0.22
CA ALA A 185 -4.12 -6.29 0.99
C ALA A 185 -4.50 -4.80 0.92
N ALA A 186 -3.55 -3.89 1.16
CA ALA A 186 -3.81 -2.45 1.18
C ALA A 186 -4.15 -1.92 -0.22
N GLY A 187 -3.49 -2.43 -1.27
CA GLY A 187 -3.76 -2.04 -2.65
C GLY A 187 -5.17 -2.46 -3.10
N MET A 188 -5.58 -3.68 -2.74
CA MET A 188 -6.96 -4.15 -3.00
C MET A 188 -8.00 -3.29 -2.30
N VAL A 189 -7.75 -2.88 -1.05
CA VAL A 189 -8.62 -1.93 -0.33
C VAL A 189 -8.72 -0.60 -1.07
N SER A 190 -7.60 -0.01 -1.49
CA SER A 190 -7.60 1.28 -2.20
C SER A 190 -8.35 1.20 -3.53
N VAL A 191 -8.18 0.14 -4.31
CA VAL A 191 -8.97 -0.08 -5.54
C VAL A 191 -10.46 -0.24 -5.23
N LEU A 192 -10.81 -1.08 -4.25
CA LEU A 192 -12.21 -1.33 -3.87
C LEU A 192 -12.94 -0.05 -3.44
N LYS A 193 -12.27 0.87 -2.75
CA LYS A 193 -12.82 2.17 -2.31
C LYS A 193 -13.34 3.01 -3.48
N VAL A 194 -12.71 2.90 -4.66
CA VAL A 194 -12.98 3.80 -5.81
C VAL A 194 -13.62 3.10 -7.01
N LEU A 195 -13.76 1.77 -6.99
CA LEU A 195 -14.42 1.05 -8.07
C LEU A 195 -15.88 1.52 -8.27
N PRO A 196 -16.33 1.73 -9.52
CA PRO A 196 -17.72 2.11 -9.81
C PRO A 196 -18.74 1.09 -9.29
N GLU A 197 -19.92 1.55 -8.87
CA GLU A 197 -21.02 0.67 -8.41
C GLU A 197 -21.47 -0.36 -9.45
N LYS A 198 -21.32 -0.07 -10.75
CA LYS A 198 -21.67 -1.02 -11.82
C LYS A 198 -20.73 -2.23 -11.93
N MET A 199 -19.58 -2.23 -11.26
CA MET A 199 -18.56 -3.29 -11.31
C MET A 199 -18.67 -4.26 -10.11
N GLN A 200 -19.89 -4.72 -9.79
CA GLN A 200 -20.14 -5.55 -8.61
C GLN A 200 -19.44 -6.92 -8.67
N THR A 201 -19.30 -7.49 -9.86
CA THR A 201 -18.60 -8.77 -10.05
C THR A 201 -17.12 -8.64 -9.69
N GLU A 202 -16.46 -7.60 -10.21
CA GLU A 202 -15.06 -7.30 -9.94
C GLU A 202 -14.84 -6.93 -8.47
N LYS A 203 -15.76 -6.15 -7.87
CA LYS A 203 -15.74 -5.87 -6.43
C LYS A 203 -15.81 -7.16 -5.61
N SER A 204 -16.77 -8.03 -5.89
CA SER A 204 -16.95 -9.30 -5.17
C SER A 204 -15.71 -10.19 -5.29
N GLN A 205 -15.09 -10.21 -6.47
CA GLN A 205 -13.85 -10.95 -6.72
C GLN A 205 -12.68 -10.41 -5.87
N LEU A 206 -12.45 -9.08 -5.89
CA LEU A 206 -11.37 -8.47 -5.11
C LEU A 206 -11.62 -8.56 -3.59
N ILE A 207 -12.87 -8.49 -3.13
CA ILE A 207 -13.23 -8.74 -1.72
C ILE A 207 -12.85 -10.17 -1.32
N GLY A 208 -13.13 -11.15 -2.18
CA GLY A 208 -12.71 -12.54 -1.97
C GLY A 208 -11.19 -12.66 -1.83
N TYR A 209 -10.43 -12.08 -2.78
CA TYR A 209 -8.97 -12.12 -2.75
C TYR A 209 -8.37 -11.43 -1.53
N LEU A 210 -8.95 -10.29 -1.14
CA LEU A 210 -8.56 -9.55 0.06
C LEU A 210 -8.79 -10.38 1.32
N LYS A 211 -9.96 -11.03 1.43
CA LYS A 211 -10.27 -11.91 2.56
C LYS A 211 -9.28 -13.06 2.64
N GLU A 212 -8.97 -13.70 1.51
CA GLU A 212 -8.05 -14.84 1.47
C GLU A 212 -6.65 -14.48 1.98
N VAL A 213 -6.07 -13.36 1.53
CA VAL A 213 -4.72 -12.95 2.01
C VAL A 213 -4.74 -12.51 3.48
N ILE A 214 -5.81 -11.85 3.94
CA ILE A 214 -5.96 -11.49 5.35
C ILE A 214 -6.03 -12.75 6.21
N ASP A 215 -6.87 -13.72 5.86
CA ASP A 215 -7.01 -14.98 6.59
C ASP A 215 -5.70 -15.78 6.59
N GLY A 216 -5.03 -15.86 5.44
CA GLY A 216 -3.73 -16.51 5.30
C GLY A 216 -2.68 -15.89 6.23
N CYS A 217 -2.61 -14.56 6.32
CA CYS A 217 -1.71 -13.91 7.26
C CYS A 217 -2.13 -14.16 8.72
N LEU A 218 -3.41 -14.01 9.06
CA LEU A 218 -3.92 -14.16 10.43
C LEU A 218 -3.68 -15.56 11.00
N ALA A 219 -3.62 -16.60 10.16
CA ALA A 219 -3.25 -17.96 10.57
C ALA A 219 -1.84 -18.04 11.19
N HIS A 220 -0.99 -17.05 10.93
CA HIS A 220 0.38 -16.94 11.42
C HIS A 220 0.60 -15.78 12.41
N GLN A 221 -0.47 -15.16 12.92
CA GLN A 221 -0.33 -14.08 13.90
C GLN A 221 0.31 -14.59 15.20
N CYS A 222 1.39 -13.95 15.63
CA CYS A 222 2.04 -14.26 16.90
C CYS A 222 1.15 -13.85 18.09
N GLU A 223 1.44 -14.41 19.28
CA GLU A 223 0.70 -14.08 20.51
C GLU A 223 0.72 -12.57 20.81
N ASN A 224 1.84 -11.90 20.54
CA ASN A 224 2.01 -10.46 20.71
C ASN A 224 1.30 -9.59 19.66
N GLY A 225 0.53 -10.18 18.73
CA GLY A 225 -0.23 -9.46 17.71
C GLY A 225 0.58 -9.06 16.46
N LEU A 226 1.86 -9.41 16.39
CA LEU A 226 2.74 -9.13 15.25
C LEU A 226 2.95 -10.39 14.39
N PHE A 227 3.82 -10.29 13.39
CA PHE A 227 4.13 -11.36 12.46
C PHE A 227 5.64 -11.51 12.30
N HIS A 228 6.08 -12.65 11.81
CA HIS A 228 7.43 -12.83 11.31
C HIS A 228 7.61 -12.15 9.94
N ASP A 229 8.83 -11.73 9.60
CA ASP A 229 9.15 -11.05 8.32
C ASP A 229 8.74 -11.90 7.12
N ILE A 230 8.98 -13.21 7.20
CA ILE A 230 8.36 -14.19 6.31
C ILE A 230 7.20 -14.83 7.07
N VAL A 231 5.99 -14.65 6.57
CA VAL A 231 4.73 -14.91 7.30
C VAL A 231 4.67 -16.35 7.81
N ASP A 232 5.06 -17.33 6.98
CA ASP A 232 5.01 -18.75 7.30
C ASP A 232 6.35 -19.33 7.77
N ASP A 233 7.31 -18.49 8.19
CA ASP A 233 8.61 -18.92 8.73
C ASP A 233 8.95 -18.22 10.06
N SER A 234 8.68 -18.94 11.15
CA SER A 234 8.96 -18.49 12.53
C SER A 234 10.44 -18.32 12.88
N SER A 235 11.37 -18.74 12.02
CA SER A 235 12.81 -18.54 12.24
C SER A 235 13.27 -17.10 11.93
N THR A 236 12.44 -16.34 11.20
CA THR A 236 12.74 -14.96 10.83
C THR A 236 12.40 -13.98 11.96
N PHE A 237 12.94 -12.75 11.90
CA PHE A 237 12.67 -11.75 12.93
C PHE A 237 11.20 -11.29 12.89
N ILE A 238 10.72 -10.69 13.99
CA ILE A 238 9.37 -10.13 14.06
C ILE A 238 9.31 -8.78 13.33
N ASP A 239 8.47 -8.70 12.30
CA ASP A 239 8.15 -7.48 11.57
C ASP A 239 6.85 -6.85 12.11
N SER A 240 6.87 -5.53 12.28
CA SER A 240 5.76 -4.76 12.84
C SER A 240 4.93 -4.06 11.76
N ASN A 241 5.38 -4.04 10.51
CA ASN A 241 4.72 -3.33 9.42
C ASN A 241 3.52 -4.11 8.88
N LEU A 242 3.65 -5.43 8.67
CA LEU A 242 2.51 -6.26 8.22
C LEU A 242 1.29 -6.11 9.13
N ALA A 243 1.49 -6.07 10.46
CA ALA A 243 0.41 -5.88 11.42
C ALA A 243 -0.36 -4.56 11.18
N GLN A 244 0.35 -3.46 10.89
CA GLN A 244 -0.27 -2.16 10.62
C GLN A 244 -1.00 -2.15 9.28
N MET A 245 -0.42 -2.77 8.25
CA MET A 245 -1.04 -2.89 6.93
C MET A 245 -2.33 -3.72 6.99
N LEU A 246 -2.33 -4.87 7.67
CA LEU A 246 -3.53 -5.68 7.85
C LEU A 246 -4.56 -4.97 8.73
N SER A 247 -4.13 -4.29 9.79
CA SER A 247 -5.04 -3.51 10.62
C SER A 247 -5.74 -2.40 9.82
N TYR A 248 -5.00 -1.64 9.01
CA TYR A 248 -5.56 -0.65 8.07
C TYR A 248 -6.57 -1.30 7.13
N SER A 249 -6.20 -2.44 6.52
CA SER A 249 -7.06 -3.13 5.56
C SER A 249 -8.34 -3.68 6.20
N ILE A 250 -8.24 -4.22 7.42
CA ILE A 250 -9.40 -4.76 8.15
C ILE A 250 -10.35 -3.64 8.58
N TYR A 251 -9.88 -2.55 9.20
CA TYR A 251 -10.74 -1.44 9.57
C TYR A 251 -11.49 -0.88 8.36
N SER A 252 -10.75 -0.65 7.27
CA SER A 252 -11.31 -0.19 6.00
C SER A 252 -12.37 -1.17 5.46
N SER A 253 -12.09 -2.48 5.51
CA SER A 253 -13.00 -3.50 4.96
C SER A 253 -14.26 -3.68 5.79
N VAL A 254 -14.15 -3.69 7.12
CA VAL A 254 -15.32 -3.77 8.00
C VAL A 254 -16.18 -2.52 7.87
N LYS A 255 -15.58 -1.33 7.86
CA LYS A 255 -16.30 -0.06 7.68
C LYS A 255 -17.10 -0.02 6.38
N ASN A 256 -16.59 -0.63 5.30
CA ASN A 256 -17.28 -0.68 4.00
C ASN A 256 -18.15 -1.95 3.82
N GLY A 257 -18.30 -2.78 4.85
CA GLY A 257 -19.13 -3.98 4.81
C GLY A 257 -18.58 -5.13 3.96
N TRP A 258 -17.28 -5.13 3.66
CA TRP A 258 -16.61 -6.19 2.89
C TRP A 258 -16.17 -7.36 3.76
N LEU A 259 -15.91 -7.10 5.04
CA LEU A 259 -15.60 -8.12 6.06
C LEU A 259 -16.56 -8.00 7.25
N ASN A 260 -16.75 -9.11 7.95
CA ASN A 260 -17.58 -9.17 9.15
C ASN A 260 -16.92 -8.42 10.33
N LYS A 261 -17.74 -7.89 11.24
CA LYS A 261 -17.28 -7.16 12.44
C LYS A 261 -16.33 -7.95 13.35
N GLU A 262 -16.35 -9.27 13.28
CA GLU A 262 -15.47 -10.16 14.07
C GLU A 262 -13.99 -9.93 13.75
N TYR A 263 -13.67 -9.45 12.54
CA TYR A 263 -12.30 -9.13 12.16
C TYR A 263 -11.70 -7.97 12.98
N ILE A 264 -12.54 -7.12 13.60
CA ILE A 264 -12.08 -5.96 14.38
C ILE A 264 -11.21 -6.39 15.56
N GLU A 265 -11.46 -7.54 16.19
CA GLU A 265 -10.63 -8.02 17.29
C GLU A 265 -9.16 -8.22 16.86
N TYR A 266 -8.94 -8.75 15.65
CA TYR A 266 -7.59 -8.88 15.10
C TYR A 266 -6.96 -7.52 14.80
N ALA A 267 -7.73 -6.58 14.24
CA ALA A 267 -7.25 -5.23 13.94
C ALA A 267 -6.89 -4.46 15.22
N ASP A 268 -7.72 -4.54 16.26
CA ASP A 268 -7.46 -3.90 17.56
C ASP A 268 -6.17 -4.46 18.19
N LYS A 269 -5.98 -5.78 18.16
CA LYS A 269 -4.78 -6.44 18.67
C LYS A 269 -3.51 -6.02 17.91
N MET A 270 -3.54 -6.01 16.57
CA MET A 270 -2.42 -5.57 15.73
C MET A 270 -2.08 -4.10 15.96
N ARG A 271 -3.12 -3.26 16.08
CA ARG A 271 -2.98 -1.83 16.36
C ARG A 271 -2.36 -1.56 17.73
N GLU A 272 -2.79 -2.27 18.76
CA GLU A 272 -2.19 -2.17 20.10
C GLU A 272 -0.70 -2.56 20.07
N ALA A 273 -0.36 -3.66 19.38
CA ALA A 273 1.01 -4.09 19.22
C ALA A 273 1.88 -3.04 18.49
N ALA A 274 1.37 -2.44 17.42
CA ALA A 274 2.05 -1.36 16.68
C ALA A 274 2.23 -0.10 17.55
N TYR A 275 1.23 0.25 18.37
CA TYR A 275 1.31 1.38 19.29
C TYR A 275 2.50 1.26 20.25
N LEU A 276 2.82 0.05 20.71
CA LEU A 276 3.94 -0.23 21.61
C LEU A 276 5.32 -0.11 20.93
N ARG A 277 5.39 -0.05 19.60
CA ARG A 277 6.63 0.03 18.82
C ARG A 277 7.11 1.46 18.55
N VAL A 278 6.30 2.48 18.86
CA VAL A 278 6.67 3.89 18.68
C VAL A 278 7.59 4.34 19.82
N ASP A 279 8.80 4.76 19.49
CA ASP A 279 9.76 5.29 20.45
C ASP A 279 9.45 6.74 20.89
N GLN A 280 10.32 7.31 21.73
CA GLN A 280 10.15 8.69 22.24
C GLN A 280 10.24 9.79 21.17
N ASN A 281 10.91 9.50 20.04
CA ASN A 281 11.12 10.40 18.91
C ASN A 281 10.01 10.26 17.84
N GLY A 282 9.14 9.26 17.97
CA GLY A 282 8.12 8.96 16.97
C GLY A 282 8.58 8.00 15.88
N LEU A 283 9.72 7.32 16.05
CA LEU A 283 10.17 6.28 15.13
C LEU A 283 9.60 4.93 15.55
N ILE A 284 8.94 4.25 14.61
CA ILE A 284 8.43 2.89 14.82
C ILE A 284 9.54 1.89 14.55
N GLN A 285 9.78 1.06 15.56
CA GLN A 285 10.84 0.05 15.55
C GLN A 285 10.32 -1.28 15.00
N GLY A 286 11.22 -2.04 14.37
CA GLY A 286 10.93 -3.42 13.99
C GLY A 286 10.27 -3.58 12.63
N SER A 287 10.63 -2.75 11.65
CA SER A 287 10.33 -2.98 10.23
C SER A 287 11.49 -3.67 9.53
N CYS A 288 11.23 -4.44 8.49
CA CYS A 288 12.26 -4.85 7.54
C CYS A 288 12.98 -3.63 6.92
N GLY A 289 14.31 -3.57 7.02
CA GLY A 289 15.11 -2.44 6.53
C GLY A 289 15.58 -2.56 5.08
N VAL A 290 15.54 -1.45 4.34
CA VAL A 290 16.15 -1.34 2.99
C VAL A 290 17.68 -1.13 3.08
N PRO A 291 18.48 -1.60 2.10
CA PRO A 291 18.12 -2.34 0.90
C PRO A 291 18.18 -3.88 1.04
N ASP A 292 18.69 -4.40 2.17
CA ASP A 292 19.03 -5.82 2.30
C ASP A 292 17.87 -6.70 2.81
N PHE A 293 16.81 -6.08 3.34
CA PHE A 293 15.57 -6.73 3.79
C PHE A 293 15.80 -7.92 4.74
N ASN A 294 16.81 -7.86 5.61
CA ASN A 294 17.24 -8.99 6.44
C ASN A 294 17.38 -8.65 7.93
N ALA A 295 17.09 -7.42 8.34
CA ALA A 295 17.22 -6.97 9.72
C ALA A 295 16.14 -5.94 10.11
N PRO A 296 15.77 -5.88 11.39
CA PRO A 296 14.92 -4.81 11.93
C PRO A 296 15.56 -3.43 11.80
N ALA A 297 14.80 -2.48 11.27
CA ALA A 297 15.15 -1.08 11.13
C ALA A 297 13.88 -0.19 11.28
N THR A 298 14.05 1.10 11.01
CA THR A 298 12.96 2.06 10.78
C THR A 298 12.85 2.32 9.28
N ALA A 299 11.64 2.46 8.75
CA ALA A 299 11.41 2.72 7.33
C ALA A 299 10.25 3.72 7.11
N PRO A 300 10.20 4.48 6.01
CA PRO A 300 9.07 5.36 5.71
C PRO A 300 7.72 4.62 5.67
N GLU A 301 7.71 3.39 5.17
CA GLU A 301 6.52 2.55 4.97
C GLU A 301 5.84 2.24 6.31
N ILE A 302 6.60 1.78 7.30
CA ILE A 302 6.05 1.45 8.61
C ILE A 302 5.45 2.69 9.30
N GLN A 303 6.04 3.87 9.08
CA GLN A 303 5.50 5.12 9.59
C GLN A 303 4.22 5.53 8.87
N ALA A 304 4.20 5.38 7.54
CA ALA A 304 3.03 5.67 6.73
C ALA A 304 1.85 4.78 7.11
N PHE A 305 2.07 3.47 7.29
CA PHE A 305 1.01 2.55 7.68
C PHE A 305 0.53 2.73 9.11
N TYR A 306 1.35 3.25 10.01
CA TYR A 306 0.85 3.71 11.31
C TYR A 306 -0.19 4.81 11.14
N ILE A 307 0.12 5.83 10.33
CA ILE A 307 -0.77 6.96 10.10
C ILE A 307 -2.05 6.49 9.38
N LEU A 308 -1.93 5.66 8.35
CA LEU A 308 -3.06 5.07 7.62
C LEU A 308 -3.94 4.20 8.54
N MET A 309 -3.33 3.34 9.37
CA MET A 309 -4.04 2.51 10.33
C MET A 309 -4.83 3.36 11.33
N GLU A 310 -4.22 4.42 11.87
CA GLU A 310 -4.88 5.33 12.80
C GLU A 310 -6.04 6.09 12.13
N ALA A 311 -5.87 6.53 10.87
CA ALA A 311 -6.94 7.16 10.11
C ALA A 311 -8.11 6.19 9.84
N ALA A 312 -7.81 4.96 9.41
CA ALA A 312 -8.84 3.95 9.18
C ALA A 312 -9.59 3.54 10.47
N TYR A 313 -8.89 3.53 11.60
CA TYR A 313 -9.50 3.31 12.91
C TYR A 313 -10.48 4.44 13.27
N ASP A 314 -10.10 5.71 13.07
CA ASP A 314 -10.97 6.85 13.32
C ASP A 314 -12.22 6.84 12.42
N ASP A 315 -12.04 6.53 11.12
CA ASP A 315 -13.13 6.37 10.16
C ASP A 315 -14.11 5.26 10.58
N TYR A 316 -13.58 4.12 11.06
CA TYR A 316 -14.40 3.03 11.57
C TYR A 316 -15.19 3.44 12.82
N LEU A 317 -14.56 4.13 13.78
CA LEU A 317 -15.25 4.61 14.98
C LEU A 317 -16.36 5.61 14.64
N TYR A 318 -16.10 6.54 13.72
CA TYR A 318 -17.09 7.50 13.26
C TYR A 318 -18.30 6.79 12.66
N LYS A 319 -18.08 5.83 11.75
CA LYS A 319 -19.15 5.04 11.14
C LYS A 319 -19.97 4.29 12.20
N ARG A 320 -19.30 3.63 13.15
CA ARG A 320 -19.95 2.90 14.24
C ARG A 320 -20.83 3.82 15.11
N GLN A 321 -20.39 5.05 15.37
CA GLN A 321 -21.21 6.04 16.09
C GLN A 321 -22.46 6.44 15.30
N THR A 322 -22.32 6.66 13.98
CA THR A 322 -23.46 7.00 13.12
C THR A 322 -24.48 5.87 12.96
N ASP A 323 -24.05 4.60 13.04
CA ASP A 323 -24.95 3.44 12.94
C ASP A 323 -25.72 3.15 14.24
N LEU A 324 -25.29 3.72 15.38
CA LEU A 324 -25.93 3.58 16.69
C LEU A 324 -26.94 4.71 16.99
N GLN A 325 -27.00 5.74 16.16
CA GLN A 325 -27.94 6.88 16.25
C GLN A 325 -29.15 6.64 15.34
#